data_AF-A0A812U7T5-F1
#
_entry.id   AF-A0A812U7T5-F1
#
_cell.length_a   1.000
_cell.length_b   1.000
_cell.length_c   1.000
_cell.angle_alpha   90.00
_cell.angle_beta   90.00
_cell.angle_gamma   90.00
#
_symmetry.space_group_name_H-M   'P 1'
#
loop_
_entity.id
_entity.type
_entity.pdbx_description
1 polymer ?
#
loop_
_entity_poly.entity_id
_entity_poly.type
_entity_poly.pdbx_seq_one_letter_code
_entity_poly.pdbx_strand_id
1 'polypeptide(L)'
;MARSFFRALPLLGTIAFAEHVWLNQTAGSWQVVSDEGLLGFHGTVRGAGGFTHLSAAAASGAEALRTWGFDQLNDTIEEAESLGLKFSAGIWLSHNKSDYEDCSDMDDDPYWQTELDRVLQGVRAFKASPSILWWTVGNEIEFATEVTKGSECTWRRLEWLVQKVKEEDPMHPVGTVLAGAHDEKVKMIARIATSLDFLGINAYGEDSLKVGTTLQRLGVTLPYALMEFGPTGHWASPVTAWGSYIEESSTEKVPRYMATCELCFSDPQCIGAFAFVWGWKWEKTGTWYGLFNEWPEVTTELTKANCTTCEAEVLGALQKCWTGEEKSSKAPSLHNVKLNGEALEGMRFSVDQEVVSLTVNASQAQGQPLTAVWVVTEEVVSDALGGAFEATNPLLADVFVDSVENTSALGLEVQLNATGLTMGGNYRLYVFVREDPDHCNGPCNNHESVASLAFRICHDAQPGEECYSHVSYAKEYGLHNHPGRYPGVTSESSFAEVQMSLAQKQVGSCQMPCSIQEWCHTAQPGEECYDFVEWLLEGNNTQTAPEALADASSIKGAQQTIYETMPGICARPCKTESLQCYPNCADTGGAGAGSGSSEMSGAPARAFGAVATLLAAALSC
;
A
#
# COMPACT_ATOMS: atom_id res chain seq x y z
N MET A 1 -11.76 -21.88 75.50
CA MET A 1 -11.11 -20.57 75.24
C MET A 1 -9.68 -20.88 74.79
N ALA A 2 -9.15 -20.49 73.65
CA ALA A 2 -9.42 -19.35 72.79
C ALA A 2 -9.21 -19.73 71.31
N ARG A 3 -10.09 -19.21 70.44
CA ARG A 3 -9.88 -19.19 68.99
C ARG A 3 -8.98 -18.00 68.68
N SER A 4 -7.86 -18.24 68.00
CA SER A 4 -6.96 -17.18 67.54
C SER A 4 -7.60 -16.50 66.33
N PHE A 5 -7.95 -15.22 66.47
CA PHE A 5 -8.38 -14.36 65.38
C PHE A 5 -7.14 -13.83 64.66
N PHE A 6 -6.84 -14.35 63.47
CA PHE A 6 -6.00 -13.64 62.52
C PHE A 6 -6.89 -12.61 61.80
N ARG A 7 -6.72 -11.33 62.12
CA ARG A 7 -7.23 -10.22 61.31
C ARG A 7 -6.41 -10.17 60.03
N ALA A 8 -7.08 -10.34 58.89
CA ALA A 8 -6.52 -9.95 57.59
C ALA A 8 -6.24 -8.44 57.62
N LEU A 9 -4.99 -8.04 57.33
CA LEU A 9 -4.68 -6.67 56.93
C LEU A 9 -5.28 -6.47 55.52
N PRO A 10 -5.94 -5.35 55.24
CA PRO A 10 -6.27 -5.01 53.86
C PRO A 10 -4.96 -4.75 53.11
N LEU A 11 -4.77 -5.37 51.95
CA LEU A 11 -3.79 -4.88 50.98
C LEU A 11 -4.20 -3.44 50.65
N LEU A 12 -3.34 -2.49 51.04
CA LEU A 12 -3.38 -1.14 50.47
C LEU A 12 -3.09 -1.29 48.99
N GLY A 13 -4.12 -1.12 48.15
CA GLY A 13 -3.93 -0.96 46.71
C GLY A 13 -2.95 0.19 46.50
N THR A 14 -1.87 -0.08 45.78
CA THR A 14 -1.00 0.96 45.25
C THR A 14 -1.87 1.88 44.40
N ILE A 15 -1.95 3.15 44.78
CA ILE A 15 -2.44 4.19 43.88
C ILE A 15 -1.42 4.21 42.74
N ALA A 16 -1.75 3.60 41.61
CA ALA A 16 -0.98 3.78 40.38
C ALA A 16 -1.15 5.25 40.00
N PHE A 17 -0.06 6.02 40.08
CA PHE A 17 -0.03 7.34 39.49
C PHE A 17 0.10 7.17 37.98
N ALA A 18 -0.51 8.08 37.21
CA ALA A 18 -0.31 8.14 35.77
C ALA A 18 1.20 8.22 35.48
N GLU A 19 1.70 7.31 34.66
CA GLU A 19 3.11 7.30 34.25
C GLU A 19 3.35 8.51 33.34
N HIS A 20 4.37 9.32 33.63
CA HIS A 20 4.78 10.40 32.75
C HIS A 20 5.54 9.84 31.56
N VAL A 21 5.20 10.25 30.34
CA VAL A 21 6.00 10.03 29.13
C VAL A 21 6.39 11.37 28.54
N TRP A 22 7.64 11.51 28.11
CA TRP A 22 8.13 12.72 27.45
C TRP A 22 9.17 12.42 26.37
N LEU A 23 9.36 13.39 25.47
CA LEU A 23 10.37 13.34 24.43
C LEU A 23 11.57 14.18 24.87
N ASN A 24 12.76 13.58 24.84
CA ASN A 24 13.99 14.23 25.23
C ASN A 24 15.01 14.18 24.10
N GLN A 25 15.85 15.21 23.98
CA GLN A 25 16.94 15.23 23.02
C GLN A 25 18.28 15.08 23.74
N THR A 26 18.97 13.97 23.51
CA THR A 26 20.27 13.65 24.13
C THR A 26 21.32 13.42 23.05
N ALA A 27 22.44 14.14 23.10
CA ALA A 27 23.56 13.99 22.16
C ALA A 27 23.18 14.11 20.66
N GLY A 28 22.12 14.88 20.36
CA GLY A 28 21.62 15.07 19.00
C GLY A 28 20.56 14.08 18.55
N SER A 29 20.24 13.07 19.36
CA SER A 29 19.18 12.08 19.11
C SER A 29 17.97 12.34 20.00
N TRP A 30 16.78 12.23 19.41
CA TRP A 30 15.51 12.19 20.14
C TRP A 30 15.29 10.82 20.76
N GLN A 31 14.64 10.81 21.92
CA GLN A 31 14.39 9.62 22.73
C GLN A 31 13.04 9.73 23.42
N VAL A 32 12.31 8.62 23.45
CA VAL A 32 11.10 8.48 24.27
C VAL A 32 11.50 7.99 25.65
N VAL A 33 11.06 8.71 26.68
CA VAL A 33 11.41 8.44 28.07
C VAL A 33 10.14 8.42 28.91
N SER A 34 10.10 7.56 29.91
CA SER A 34 9.07 7.55 30.93
C SER A 34 9.65 7.59 32.34
N ASP A 35 8.78 7.66 33.34
CA ASP A 35 9.18 7.58 34.75
C ASP A 35 9.96 6.29 35.09
N GLU A 36 9.76 5.22 34.31
CA GLU A 36 10.47 3.95 34.46
C GLU A 36 11.82 3.90 33.72
N GLY A 37 12.08 4.86 32.83
CA GLY A 37 13.35 5.01 32.13
C GLY A 37 13.19 5.17 30.61
N LEU A 38 14.21 4.74 29.87
CA LEU A 38 14.22 4.84 28.42
C LEU A 38 13.28 3.78 27.81
N LEU A 39 12.32 4.21 26.98
CA LEU A 39 11.47 3.31 26.20
C LEU A 39 12.11 3.05 24.84
N GLY A 40 11.92 1.87 24.25
CA GLY A 40 12.49 1.62 22.93
C GLY A 40 13.91 1.07 22.93
N PHE A 41 14.34 0.64 21.74
CA PHE A 41 15.75 0.39 21.49
C PHE A 41 16.45 1.75 21.36
N HIS A 42 17.29 2.10 22.34
CA HIS A 42 18.00 3.38 22.44
C HIS A 42 17.12 4.64 22.48
N GLY A 43 15.85 4.51 22.91
CA GLY A 43 14.89 5.62 22.90
C GLY A 43 13.90 5.61 21.73
N THR A 44 13.98 4.59 20.86
CA THR A 44 13.12 4.46 19.67
C THR A 44 12.14 3.31 19.84
N VAL A 45 10.85 3.62 19.85
CA VAL A 45 9.77 2.69 20.18
C VAL A 45 9.62 1.61 19.10
N ARG A 46 9.50 0.36 19.56
CA ARG A 46 9.21 -0.81 18.73
C ARG A 46 7.69 -0.99 18.66
N GLY A 47 7.10 -0.49 17.59
CA GLY A 47 5.65 -0.37 17.45
C GLY A 47 5.01 -1.39 16.52
N ALA A 48 3.78 -1.78 16.84
CA ALA A 48 2.88 -2.53 15.96
C ALA A 48 1.61 -1.69 15.67
N GLY A 49 1.33 -1.46 14.39
CA GLY A 49 0.17 -0.67 13.94
C GLY A 49 -1.09 -1.52 13.92
N GLY A 50 -1.88 -1.50 14.99
CA GLY A 50 -3.03 -2.37 15.18
C GLY A 50 -3.36 -2.54 16.66
N PHE A 51 -4.46 -3.23 16.96
CA PHE A 51 -4.96 -3.44 18.34
C PHE A 51 -5.43 -4.88 18.59
N THR A 52 -5.07 -5.82 17.71
CA THR A 52 -5.32 -7.26 17.90
C THR A 52 -4.03 -7.99 18.22
N HIS A 53 -4.11 -9.25 18.66
CA HIS A 53 -2.95 -10.12 18.95
C HIS A 53 -1.88 -9.47 19.86
N LEU A 54 -2.29 -8.80 20.94
CA LEU A 54 -1.37 -8.10 21.85
C LEU A 54 -0.30 -9.05 22.42
N SER A 55 -0.71 -10.26 22.82
CA SER A 55 0.21 -11.29 23.29
C SER A 55 1.28 -11.66 22.25
N ALA A 56 0.93 -11.72 20.96
CA ALA A 56 1.88 -11.98 19.88
C ALA A 56 2.81 -10.77 19.64
N ALA A 57 2.31 -9.55 19.79
CA ALA A 57 3.10 -8.33 19.68
C ALA A 57 4.19 -8.30 20.76
N ALA A 58 3.78 -8.51 22.03
CA ALA A 58 4.70 -8.60 23.17
C ALA A 58 5.73 -9.73 22.98
N ALA A 59 5.29 -10.93 22.56
CA ALA A 59 6.18 -12.06 22.33
C ALA A 59 7.18 -11.83 21.18
N SER A 60 6.83 -10.98 20.21
CA SER A 60 7.71 -10.59 19.10
C SER A 60 8.69 -9.47 19.50
N GLY A 61 8.50 -8.85 20.66
CA GLY A 61 9.36 -7.79 21.18
C GLY A 61 8.86 -6.36 20.94
N ALA A 62 7.61 -6.19 20.50
CA ALA A 62 6.97 -4.88 20.48
C ALA A 62 6.78 -4.33 21.91
N GLU A 63 6.84 -3.02 22.05
CA GLU A 63 6.60 -2.31 23.31
C GLU A 63 5.34 -1.44 23.25
N ALA A 64 4.91 -1.12 22.03
CA ALA A 64 3.71 -0.33 21.82
C ALA A 64 2.87 -0.85 20.66
N LEU A 65 1.57 -0.64 20.79
CA LEU A 65 0.60 -0.77 19.71
C LEU A 65 0.04 0.59 19.32
N ARG A 66 -0.74 0.65 18.24
CA ARG A 66 -1.42 1.87 17.80
C ARG A 66 -2.91 1.61 17.63
N THR A 67 -3.72 2.43 18.29
CA THR A 67 -5.16 2.53 18.01
C THR A 67 -5.45 3.77 17.18
N TRP A 68 -6.64 3.82 16.58
CA TRP A 68 -7.17 4.98 15.87
C TRP A 68 -8.26 5.70 16.67
N GLY A 69 -8.91 5.01 17.62
CA GLY A 69 -10.00 5.56 18.44
C GLY A 69 -10.04 5.02 19.87
N PHE A 70 -10.88 5.66 20.69
CA PHE A 70 -11.08 5.30 22.10
C PHE A 70 -11.83 3.99 22.29
N ASP A 71 -12.66 3.58 21.33
CA ASP A 71 -13.37 2.30 21.32
C ASP A 71 -12.38 1.13 21.32
N GLN A 72 -11.42 1.16 20.41
CA GLN A 72 -10.35 0.16 20.32
C GLN A 72 -9.49 0.14 21.58
N LEU A 73 -9.23 1.31 22.17
CA LEU A 73 -8.47 1.43 23.40
C LEU A 73 -9.25 0.84 24.59
N ASN A 74 -10.54 1.15 24.70
CA ASN A 74 -11.42 0.61 25.73
C ASN A 74 -11.42 -0.93 25.74
N ASP A 75 -11.41 -1.53 24.55
CA ASP A 75 -11.47 -2.98 24.39
C ASP A 75 -10.15 -3.69 24.74
N THR A 76 -9.02 -2.97 24.78
CA THR A 76 -7.67 -3.58 24.80
C THR A 76 -6.74 -3.07 25.89
N ILE A 77 -7.06 -1.96 26.58
CA ILE A 77 -6.16 -1.31 27.54
C ILE A 77 -5.79 -2.23 28.72
N GLU A 78 -6.74 -2.98 29.28
CA GLU A 78 -6.48 -3.87 30.42
C GLU A 78 -5.54 -5.03 30.04
N GLU A 79 -5.69 -5.58 28.83
CA GLU A 79 -4.79 -6.62 28.33
C GLU A 79 -3.39 -6.04 28.10
N ALA A 80 -3.29 -4.85 27.51
CA ALA A 80 -2.01 -4.18 27.30
C ALA A 80 -1.28 -3.91 28.62
N GLU A 81 -1.98 -3.46 29.66
CA GLU A 81 -1.42 -3.29 31.01
C GLU A 81 -0.85 -4.61 31.55
N SER A 82 -1.59 -5.71 31.38
CA SER A 82 -1.15 -7.04 31.83
C SER A 82 0.10 -7.56 31.11
N LEU A 83 0.33 -7.09 29.88
CA LEU A 83 1.46 -7.46 29.03
C LEU A 83 2.61 -6.44 29.09
N GLY A 84 2.44 -5.32 29.80
CA GLY A 84 3.41 -4.22 29.82
C GLY A 84 3.53 -3.49 28.47
N LEU A 85 2.50 -3.57 27.63
CA LEU A 85 2.43 -2.88 26.36
C LEU A 85 1.84 -1.48 26.55
N LYS A 86 2.29 -0.53 25.72
CA LYS A 86 1.74 0.82 25.64
C LYS A 86 0.98 1.04 24.34
N PHE A 87 0.28 2.17 24.23
CA PHE A 87 -0.45 2.58 23.03
C PHE A 87 -0.05 3.98 22.60
N SER A 88 0.25 4.13 21.31
CA SER A 88 -0.09 5.34 20.59
C SER A 88 -1.62 5.44 20.53
N ALA A 89 -2.20 6.22 21.44
CA ALA A 89 -3.64 6.30 21.62
C ALA A 89 -4.27 7.23 20.58
N GLY A 90 -4.98 6.66 19.62
CA GLY A 90 -5.64 7.37 18.54
C GLY A 90 -6.86 8.16 19.00
N ILE A 91 -6.95 9.40 18.52
CA ILE A 91 -8.13 10.25 18.64
C ILE A 91 -8.64 10.49 17.21
N TRP A 92 -9.60 9.67 16.79
CA TRP A 92 -10.22 9.79 15.47
C TRP A 92 -10.87 11.16 15.29
N LEU A 93 -10.70 11.76 14.10
CA LEU A 93 -11.36 12.99 13.67
C LEU A 93 -12.10 12.75 12.36
N SER A 94 -13.05 13.61 12.04
CA SER A 94 -13.82 13.51 10.80
C SER A 94 -12.97 13.69 9.54
N HIS A 95 -13.36 13.01 8.46
CA HIS A 95 -12.84 13.22 7.11
C HIS A 95 -13.84 13.97 6.21
N ASN A 96 -14.88 14.57 6.79
CA ASN A 96 -15.82 15.40 6.04
C ASN A 96 -15.26 16.81 5.84
N LYS A 97 -15.19 17.25 4.57
CA LYS A 97 -14.69 18.56 4.18
C LYS A 97 -15.34 19.71 4.95
N SER A 98 -16.66 19.67 5.15
CA SER A 98 -17.41 20.78 5.76
C SER A 98 -16.94 21.11 7.17
N ASP A 99 -16.38 20.13 7.88
CA ASP A 99 -15.95 20.28 9.27
C ASP A 99 -14.67 21.12 9.39
N TYR A 100 -14.01 21.38 8.24
CA TYR A 100 -12.78 22.14 8.14
C TYR A 100 -12.88 23.36 7.20
N GLU A 101 -14.09 23.82 6.85
CA GLU A 101 -14.23 25.01 5.97
C GLU A 101 -14.14 26.33 6.75
N ASP A 102 -14.46 26.35 8.04
CA ASP A 102 -14.42 27.54 8.90
C ASP A 102 -13.62 27.31 10.21
N CYS A 103 -12.75 28.27 10.49
CA CYS A 103 -11.76 28.32 11.57
C CYS A 103 -11.63 29.77 12.08
N SER A 104 -12.63 30.60 11.83
CA SER A 104 -12.67 31.97 12.35
C SER A 104 -13.10 32.01 13.82
N ASP A 105 -13.98 31.08 14.22
CA ASP A 105 -14.50 30.96 15.58
C ASP A 105 -14.29 29.53 16.11
N MET A 106 -13.18 29.35 16.83
CA MET A 106 -12.75 28.03 17.29
C MET A 106 -13.60 27.52 18.47
N ASP A 107 -13.90 28.42 19.41
CA ASP A 107 -14.53 28.08 20.68
C ASP A 107 -16.07 28.08 20.59
N ASP A 108 -16.68 28.74 19.62
CA ASP A 108 -18.15 28.78 19.49
C ASP A 108 -18.72 27.85 18.39
N ASP A 109 -17.87 27.16 17.63
CA ASP A 109 -18.33 26.19 16.62
C ASP A 109 -19.03 24.98 17.27
N PRO A 110 -20.34 24.75 17.02
CA PRO A 110 -21.10 23.71 17.72
C PRO A 110 -20.62 22.27 17.46
N TYR A 111 -20.13 22.00 16.24
CA TYR A 111 -19.61 20.68 15.89
C TYR A 111 -18.32 20.45 16.67
N TRP A 112 -17.39 21.40 16.63
CA TRP A 112 -16.10 21.28 17.31
C TRP A 112 -16.22 21.31 18.83
N GLN A 113 -17.22 21.98 19.42
CA GLN A 113 -17.49 21.86 20.85
C GLN A 113 -17.98 20.46 21.23
N THR A 114 -18.86 19.87 20.41
CA THR A 114 -19.30 18.47 20.61
C THR A 114 -18.12 17.51 20.50
N GLU A 115 -17.25 17.74 19.50
CA GLU A 115 -16.06 16.93 19.29
C GLU A 115 -15.04 17.10 20.43
N LEU A 116 -14.84 18.32 20.91
CA LEU A 116 -13.99 18.60 22.06
C LEU A 116 -14.47 17.85 23.31
N ASP A 117 -15.77 17.91 23.61
CA ASP A 117 -16.34 17.18 24.76
C ASP A 117 -16.09 15.67 24.65
N ARG A 118 -16.29 15.09 23.46
CA ARG A 118 -16.00 13.68 23.19
C ARG A 118 -14.53 13.35 23.40
N VAL A 119 -13.63 14.18 22.85
CA VAL A 119 -12.18 14.00 22.94
C VAL A 119 -11.70 14.10 24.38
N LEU A 120 -12.08 15.14 25.11
CA LEU A 120 -11.65 15.32 26.50
C LEU A 120 -12.24 14.25 27.43
N GLN A 121 -13.46 13.76 27.15
CA GLN A 121 -14.01 12.62 27.89
C GLN A 121 -13.16 11.36 27.68
N GLY A 122 -12.77 11.06 26.44
CA GLY A 122 -11.89 9.93 26.13
C GLY A 122 -10.50 10.07 26.77
N VAL A 123 -9.86 11.23 26.65
CA VAL A 123 -8.56 11.52 27.29
C VAL A 123 -8.65 11.32 28.80
N ARG A 124 -9.67 11.87 29.47
CA ARG A 124 -9.89 11.67 30.92
C ARG A 124 -10.06 10.21 31.30
N ALA A 125 -10.68 9.40 30.44
CA ALA A 125 -10.93 8.00 30.73
C ALA A 125 -9.64 7.18 30.77
N PHE A 126 -8.64 7.51 29.93
CA PHE A 126 -7.45 6.66 29.78
C PHE A 126 -6.12 7.29 30.21
N LYS A 127 -6.01 8.63 30.37
CA LYS A 127 -4.74 9.31 30.71
C LYS A 127 -4.03 8.84 31.99
N ALA A 128 -4.73 8.10 32.85
CA ALA A 128 -4.15 7.55 34.07
C ALA A 128 -3.58 6.13 33.89
N SER A 129 -3.83 5.48 32.75
CA SER A 129 -3.32 4.14 32.46
C SER A 129 -1.82 4.20 32.16
N PRO A 130 -1.00 3.28 32.73
CA PRO A 130 0.42 3.17 32.38
C PRO A 130 0.63 2.69 30.94
N SER A 131 -0.43 2.20 30.28
CA SER A 131 -0.39 1.79 28.88
C SER A 131 -0.61 2.93 27.90
N ILE A 132 -0.66 4.19 28.32
CA ILE A 132 -0.59 5.33 27.38
C ILE A 132 0.86 5.68 27.10
N LEU A 133 1.24 5.67 25.82
CA LEU A 133 2.54 6.16 25.35
C LEU A 133 2.45 7.66 25.03
N TRP A 134 1.50 8.00 24.18
CA TRP A 134 1.21 9.36 23.72
C TRP A 134 -0.17 9.40 23.07
N TRP A 135 -0.68 10.60 22.80
CA TRP A 135 -1.91 10.83 22.04
C TRP A 135 -1.59 11.14 20.58
N THR A 136 -2.34 10.55 19.65
CA THR A 136 -2.31 10.92 18.22
C THR A 136 -3.66 11.51 17.81
N VAL A 137 -3.70 12.83 17.65
CA VAL A 137 -4.89 13.60 17.26
C VAL A 137 -5.05 13.60 15.75
N GLY A 138 -6.07 12.91 15.26
CA GLY A 138 -6.35 12.73 13.84
C GLY A 138 -5.45 11.71 13.15
N ASN A 139 -5.96 11.16 12.05
CA ASN A 139 -5.24 10.33 11.09
C ASN A 139 -5.57 10.80 9.69
N GLU A 140 -4.58 11.34 8.97
CA GLU A 140 -4.69 11.71 7.57
C GLU A 140 -5.87 12.67 7.29
N ILE A 141 -6.12 13.59 8.22
CA ILE A 141 -7.27 14.51 8.16
C ILE A 141 -7.23 15.43 6.95
N GLU A 142 -6.06 15.58 6.31
CA GLU A 142 -5.92 16.30 5.05
C GLU A 142 -6.74 15.69 3.91
N PHE A 143 -7.05 14.39 3.95
CA PHE A 143 -7.93 13.76 2.96
C PHE A 143 -9.32 14.39 2.91
N ALA A 144 -9.76 15.05 3.99
CA ALA A 144 -11.00 15.81 4.00
C ALA A 144 -10.99 17.03 3.06
N THR A 145 -9.80 17.52 2.69
CA THR A 145 -9.65 18.78 1.95
C THR A 145 -8.82 18.61 0.69
N GLU A 146 -7.50 18.51 0.82
CA GLU A 146 -6.57 18.26 -0.26
C GLU A 146 -5.43 17.39 0.28
N VAL A 147 -5.10 16.31 -0.42
CA VAL A 147 -4.22 15.25 0.05
C VAL A 147 -2.77 15.70 0.20
N THR A 148 -2.23 16.51 -0.71
CA THR A 148 -0.81 16.89 -0.75
C THR A 148 -0.44 18.03 0.21
N LYS A 149 -1.43 18.81 0.65
CA LYS A 149 -1.27 20.07 1.40
C LYS A 149 -2.18 20.18 2.62
N GLY A 150 -3.40 19.64 2.54
CA GLY A 150 -4.49 19.98 3.45
C GLY A 150 -4.98 21.42 3.26
N SER A 151 -5.59 22.00 4.31
CA SER A 151 -6.01 23.40 4.33
C SER A 151 -5.53 24.13 5.58
N GLU A 152 -5.43 25.46 5.53
CA GLU A 152 -5.05 26.26 6.70
C GLU A 152 -6.02 26.06 7.86
N CYS A 153 -7.28 25.87 7.50
CA CYS A 153 -8.35 25.69 8.45
C CYS A 153 -8.30 24.32 9.13
N THR A 154 -8.02 23.26 8.36
CA THR A 154 -7.74 21.91 8.88
C THR A 154 -6.63 21.94 9.93
N TRP A 155 -5.49 22.56 9.60
CA TRP A 155 -4.34 22.60 10.51
C TRP A 155 -4.57 23.51 11.73
N ARG A 156 -5.34 24.60 11.58
CA ARG A 156 -5.72 25.46 12.72
C ARG A 156 -6.68 24.77 13.68
N ARG A 157 -7.66 24.01 13.17
CA ARG A 157 -8.56 23.19 13.98
C ARG A 157 -7.80 22.09 14.73
N LEU A 158 -6.85 21.44 14.04
CA LEU A 158 -5.94 20.48 14.66
C LEU A 158 -5.13 21.12 15.80
N GLU A 159 -4.45 22.25 15.55
CA GLU A 159 -3.67 22.96 16.57
C GLU A 159 -4.51 23.31 17.80
N TRP A 160 -5.71 23.86 17.57
CA TRP A 160 -6.64 24.21 18.66
C TRP A 160 -7.00 22.99 19.52
N LEU A 161 -7.34 21.86 18.88
CA LEU A 161 -7.68 20.65 19.61
C LEU A 161 -6.47 20.04 20.33
N VAL A 162 -5.29 20.04 19.71
CA VAL A 162 -4.03 19.59 20.31
C VAL A 162 -3.74 20.37 21.60
N GLN A 163 -3.89 21.70 21.59
CA GLN A 163 -3.73 22.52 22.79
C GLN A 163 -4.69 22.08 23.90
N LYS A 164 -5.96 21.82 23.58
CA LYS A 164 -6.95 21.34 24.57
C LYS A 164 -6.62 19.97 25.14
N VAL A 165 -6.12 19.05 24.31
CA VAL A 165 -5.67 17.73 24.77
C VAL A 165 -4.48 17.88 25.73
N LYS A 166 -3.50 18.73 25.41
CA LYS A 166 -2.35 18.99 26.30
C LYS A 166 -2.73 19.68 27.61
N GLU A 167 -3.74 20.56 27.59
CA GLU A 167 -4.29 21.17 28.81
C GLU A 167 -4.94 20.11 29.73
N GLU A 168 -5.64 19.13 29.14
CA GLU A 168 -6.30 18.05 29.88
C GLU A 168 -5.30 16.98 30.35
N ASP A 169 -4.29 16.66 29.55
CA ASP A 169 -3.25 15.70 29.87
C ASP A 169 -1.83 16.25 29.61
N PRO A 170 -1.19 16.82 30.63
CA PRO A 170 0.19 17.30 30.53
C PRO A 170 1.23 16.18 30.70
N MET A 171 0.81 14.93 30.92
CA MET A 171 1.69 13.80 31.26
C MET A 171 2.10 12.97 30.04
N HIS A 172 1.54 13.25 28.85
CA HIS A 172 1.83 12.49 27.65
C HIS A 172 2.07 13.41 26.45
N PRO A 173 2.98 13.06 25.54
CA PRO A 173 3.16 13.79 24.29
C PRO A 173 1.89 13.74 23.43
N VAL A 174 1.71 14.77 22.60
CA VAL A 174 0.61 14.83 21.64
C VAL A 174 1.16 15.05 20.23
N GLY A 175 0.84 14.13 19.32
CA GLY A 175 1.18 14.18 17.91
C GLY A 175 -0.06 14.12 17.02
N THR A 176 0.17 14.11 15.71
CA THR A 176 -0.85 13.90 14.67
C THR A 176 -0.25 13.00 13.58
N VAL A 177 -1.07 12.37 12.74
CA VAL A 177 -0.60 11.43 11.72
C VAL A 177 -0.96 11.91 10.32
N LEU A 178 0.02 11.99 9.42
CA LEU A 178 -0.13 12.42 8.02
C LEU A 178 0.02 11.26 7.03
N ALA A 179 -0.64 11.37 5.87
CA ALA A 179 -0.45 10.49 4.72
C ALA A 179 0.82 10.91 3.96
N GLY A 180 1.93 10.25 4.22
CA GLY A 180 3.24 10.61 3.66
C GLY A 180 3.75 11.99 4.13
N ALA A 181 4.94 12.36 3.64
CA ALA A 181 5.66 13.56 4.06
C ALA A 181 5.79 14.61 2.93
N HIS A 182 4.70 14.92 2.23
CA HIS A 182 4.73 15.91 1.14
C HIS A 182 5.18 17.30 1.61
N ASP A 183 6.00 17.98 0.80
CA ASP A 183 6.65 19.24 1.15
C ASP A 183 5.68 20.34 1.61
N GLU A 184 4.56 20.50 0.90
CA GLU A 184 3.59 21.56 1.22
C GLU A 184 2.89 21.30 2.55
N LYS A 185 2.34 20.09 2.77
CA LYS A 185 1.68 19.76 4.04
C LYS A 185 2.65 19.86 5.21
N VAL A 186 3.88 19.36 5.06
CA VAL A 186 4.88 19.35 6.14
C VAL A 186 5.27 20.77 6.53
N LYS A 187 5.53 21.66 5.55
CA LYS A 187 5.81 23.08 5.83
C LYS A 187 4.62 23.77 6.49
N MET A 188 3.42 23.44 6.07
CA MET A 188 2.20 24.09 6.53
C MET A 188 1.86 23.69 7.96
N ILE A 189 1.95 22.40 8.29
CA ILE A 189 1.71 21.91 9.64
C ILE A 189 2.79 22.39 10.61
N ALA A 190 4.08 22.35 10.21
CA ALA A 190 5.18 22.85 11.04
C ALA A 190 5.05 24.35 11.36
N ARG A 191 4.38 25.11 10.50
CA ARG A 191 4.09 26.53 10.70
C ARG A 191 2.86 26.78 11.59
N ILE A 192 1.82 25.93 11.50
CA ILE A 192 0.52 26.17 12.11
C ILE A 192 0.37 25.41 13.44
N ALA A 193 0.66 24.11 13.44
CA ALA A 193 0.45 23.21 14.57
C ALA A 193 1.68 23.15 15.48
N THR A 194 2.03 24.29 16.07
CA THR A 194 3.25 24.46 16.86
C THR A 194 3.22 23.77 18.21
N SER A 195 2.05 23.29 18.67
CA SER A 195 1.92 22.61 19.95
C SER A 195 2.16 21.10 19.87
N LEU A 196 2.34 20.54 18.67
CA LEU A 196 2.69 19.13 18.47
C LEU A 196 4.06 18.83 19.10
N ASP A 197 4.15 17.72 19.83
CA ASP A 197 5.41 17.21 20.39
C ASP A 197 6.19 16.36 19.37
N PHE A 198 5.49 15.72 18.44
CA PHE A 198 6.07 14.95 17.34
C PHE A 198 5.15 14.92 16.12
N LEU A 199 5.70 14.55 14.96
CA LEU A 199 4.96 14.34 13.73
C LEU A 199 4.87 12.84 13.41
N GLY A 200 3.66 12.29 13.37
CA GLY A 200 3.40 10.94 12.88
C GLY A 200 3.26 10.93 11.35
N ILE A 201 3.86 9.95 10.69
CA ILE A 201 3.78 9.78 9.23
C ILE A 201 3.40 8.34 8.91
N ASN A 202 2.34 8.15 8.13
CA ASN A 202 2.05 6.90 7.44
C ASN A 202 2.87 6.87 6.14
N ALA A 203 3.78 5.90 5.98
CA ALA A 203 4.62 5.79 4.80
C ALA A 203 4.94 4.34 4.45
N TYR A 204 4.84 4.01 3.17
CA TYR A 204 4.83 2.64 2.66
C TYR A 204 5.91 2.43 1.60
N GLY A 205 6.39 1.20 1.46
CA GLY A 205 7.38 0.85 0.43
C GLY A 205 8.67 1.68 0.54
N GLU A 206 9.05 2.35 -0.54
CA GLU A 206 10.26 3.18 -0.55
C GLU A 206 10.09 4.53 0.16
N ASP A 207 8.86 5.02 0.32
CA ASP A 207 8.62 6.34 0.89
C ASP A 207 8.94 6.36 2.39
N SER A 208 8.75 5.22 3.08
CA SER A 208 9.13 5.07 4.49
C SER A 208 10.62 5.31 4.72
N LEU A 209 11.47 4.97 3.74
CA LEU A 209 12.91 5.13 3.80
C LEU A 209 13.35 6.59 3.59
N LYS A 210 12.45 7.46 3.12
CA LYS A 210 12.75 8.85 2.73
C LYS A 210 12.24 9.88 3.74
N VAL A 211 11.40 9.48 4.70
CA VAL A 211 10.75 10.41 5.66
C VAL A 211 11.76 11.29 6.39
N GLY A 212 12.74 10.71 7.09
CA GLY A 212 13.74 11.47 7.85
C GLY A 212 14.50 12.48 6.98
N THR A 213 15.01 12.05 5.82
CA THR A 213 15.71 12.94 4.87
C THR A 213 14.81 14.06 4.34
N THR A 214 13.51 13.79 4.16
CA THR A 214 12.53 14.78 3.73
C THR A 214 12.31 15.83 4.81
N LEU A 215 12.08 15.41 6.06
CA LEU A 215 11.90 16.34 7.19
C LEU A 215 13.15 17.22 7.41
N GLN A 216 14.35 16.63 7.31
CA GLN A 216 15.62 17.36 7.41
C GLN A 216 15.78 18.40 6.29
N ARG A 217 15.51 18.02 5.02
CA ARG A 217 15.54 18.95 3.87
C ARG A 217 14.58 20.12 4.07
N LEU A 218 13.44 19.87 4.70
CA LEU A 218 12.40 20.86 4.96
C LEU A 218 12.65 21.70 6.23
N GLY A 219 13.71 21.40 6.99
CA GLY A 219 14.06 22.12 8.21
C GLY A 219 13.14 21.83 9.40
N VAL A 220 12.41 20.71 9.39
CA VAL A 220 11.59 20.27 10.52
C VAL A 220 12.48 19.69 11.60
N THR A 221 12.40 20.23 12.81
CA THR A 221 13.23 19.81 13.96
C THR A 221 12.49 18.93 14.96
N LEU A 222 11.16 18.87 14.87
CA LEU A 222 10.32 17.97 15.69
C LEU A 222 10.73 16.52 15.45
N PRO A 223 10.75 15.66 16.48
CA PRO A 223 10.89 14.22 16.27
C PRO A 223 9.72 13.69 15.43
N TYR A 224 9.94 12.57 14.75
CA TYR A 224 8.89 11.91 13.98
C TYR A 224 8.75 10.44 14.33
N ALA A 225 7.57 9.88 14.08
CA ALA A 225 7.33 8.46 14.18
C ALA A 225 6.69 7.95 12.87
N LEU A 226 7.12 6.78 12.41
CA LEU A 226 6.42 6.07 11.33
C LEU A 226 5.20 5.38 11.95
N MET A 227 4.04 5.99 11.84
CA MET A 227 2.82 5.54 12.52
C MET A 227 2.11 4.40 11.79
N GLU A 228 2.40 4.25 10.50
CA GLU A 228 2.18 3.06 9.69
C GLU A 228 3.37 2.90 8.75
N PHE A 229 3.93 1.70 8.69
CA PHE A 229 4.79 1.30 7.60
C PHE A 229 4.55 -0.15 7.23
N GLY A 230 4.82 -0.48 5.96
CA GLY A 230 4.67 -1.84 5.47
C GLY A 230 5.19 -2.01 4.05
N PRO A 231 4.58 -2.92 3.26
CA PRO A 231 5.01 -3.21 1.91
C PRO A 231 4.73 -2.02 0.98
N THR A 232 4.98 -2.21 -0.32
CA THR A 232 4.62 -1.20 -1.32
C THR A 232 3.11 -0.88 -1.24
N GLY A 233 2.79 0.41 -1.13
CA GLY A 233 1.40 0.86 -1.17
C GLY A 233 0.76 0.52 -2.51
N HIS A 234 -0.52 0.18 -2.52
CA HIS A 234 -1.24 -0.22 -3.74
C HIS A 234 -1.21 0.83 -4.84
N TRP A 235 -1.18 2.13 -4.48
CA TRP A 235 -1.02 3.24 -5.43
C TRP A 235 0.37 3.30 -6.12
N ALA A 236 1.39 2.69 -5.52
CA ALA A 236 2.75 2.62 -6.06
C ALA A 236 3.11 1.23 -6.62
N SER A 237 2.17 0.29 -6.57
CA SER A 237 2.33 -1.05 -7.11
C SER A 237 2.15 -1.06 -8.64
N PRO A 238 2.91 -1.91 -9.37
CA PRO A 238 2.62 -2.15 -10.78
C PRO A 238 1.17 -2.60 -11.02
N VAL A 239 0.60 -2.24 -12.16
CA VAL A 239 -0.77 -2.59 -12.52
C VAL A 239 -0.77 -3.44 -13.78
N THR A 240 -1.62 -4.47 -13.85
CA THR A 240 -1.83 -5.28 -15.06
C THR A 240 -2.42 -4.43 -16.18
N ALA A 241 -2.35 -4.92 -17.42
CA ALA A 241 -3.01 -4.27 -18.56
C ALA A 241 -4.55 -4.17 -18.41
N TRP A 242 -5.14 -4.88 -17.45
CA TRP A 242 -6.57 -4.88 -17.14
C TRP A 242 -6.93 -4.23 -15.80
N GLY A 243 -6.00 -3.51 -15.16
CA GLY A 243 -6.28 -2.65 -14.00
C GLY A 243 -6.10 -3.31 -12.62
N SER A 244 -5.63 -4.56 -12.54
CA SER A 244 -5.35 -5.22 -11.26
C SER A 244 -4.00 -4.81 -10.70
N TYR A 245 -3.91 -4.50 -9.41
CA TYR A 245 -2.64 -4.21 -8.75
C TYR A 245 -1.78 -5.49 -8.58
N ILE A 246 -0.47 -5.40 -8.75
CA ILE A 246 0.46 -6.52 -8.53
C ILE A 246 0.96 -6.49 -7.09
N GLU A 247 0.53 -7.48 -6.31
CA GLU A 247 0.90 -7.57 -4.91
C GLU A 247 2.21 -8.33 -4.75
N GLU A 248 3.05 -7.86 -3.83
CA GLU A 248 4.24 -8.57 -3.38
C GLU A 248 3.84 -9.83 -2.61
N SER A 249 4.55 -10.94 -2.81
CA SER A 249 4.44 -12.10 -1.92
C SER A 249 4.94 -11.77 -0.51
N SER A 250 4.55 -12.56 0.50
CA SER A 250 5.03 -12.38 1.88
C SER A 250 6.56 -12.32 1.95
N THR A 251 7.25 -13.13 1.14
CA THR A 251 8.72 -13.19 1.06
C THR A 251 9.32 -11.92 0.47
N GLU A 252 8.67 -11.31 -0.52
CA GLU A 252 9.08 -10.03 -1.10
C GLU A 252 8.82 -8.85 -0.15
N LYS A 253 7.83 -8.95 0.74
CA LYS A 253 7.54 -7.93 1.77
C LYS A 253 8.61 -7.89 2.86
N VAL A 254 9.21 -9.03 3.24
CA VAL A 254 10.22 -9.16 4.32
C VAL A 254 11.31 -8.08 4.31
N PRO A 255 12.09 -7.88 3.22
CA PRO A 255 13.18 -6.90 3.21
C PRO A 255 12.71 -5.46 3.42
N ARG A 256 11.47 -5.10 3.05
CA ARG A 256 10.95 -3.74 3.23
C ARG A 256 10.70 -3.40 4.68
N TYR A 257 10.10 -4.34 5.41
CA TYR A 257 9.88 -4.18 6.85
C TYR A 257 11.21 -4.09 7.60
N MET A 258 12.18 -4.94 7.25
CA MET A 258 13.50 -4.89 7.86
C MET A 258 14.20 -3.54 7.60
N ALA A 259 14.23 -3.09 6.36
CA ALA A 259 14.88 -1.84 5.98
C ALA A 259 14.25 -0.61 6.68
N THR A 260 12.92 -0.55 6.75
CA THR A 260 12.22 0.56 7.41
C THR A 260 12.49 0.56 8.92
N CYS A 261 12.46 -0.61 9.54
CA CYS A 261 12.72 -0.77 10.97
C CYS A 261 14.16 -0.36 11.33
N GLU A 262 15.16 -0.85 10.60
CA GLU A 262 16.57 -0.47 10.79
C GLU A 262 16.82 1.02 10.54
N LEU A 263 16.15 1.60 9.53
CA LEU A 263 16.26 3.03 9.22
C LEU A 263 15.76 3.89 10.37
N CYS A 264 14.57 3.60 10.92
CA CYS A 264 14.08 4.36 12.07
C CYS A 264 14.99 4.22 13.29
N PHE A 265 15.50 3.02 13.60
CA PHE A 265 16.41 2.83 14.76
C PHE A 265 17.79 3.47 14.60
N SER A 266 18.16 3.88 13.39
CA SER A 266 19.42 4.57 13.10
C SER A 266 19.26 6.08 12.86
N ASP A 267 18.04 6.56 12.61
CA ASP A 267 17.75 7.98 12.42
C ASP A 267 17.60 8.70 13.77
N PRO A 268 18.46 9.69 14.11
CA PRO A 268 18.38 10.42 15.37
C PRO A 268 17.08 11.23 15.56
N GLN A 269 16.28 11.43 14.52
CA GLN A 269 15.00 12.13 14.59
C GLN A 269 13.80 11.18 14.74
N CYS A 270 13.97 9.88 14.44
CA CYS A 270 12.89 8.91 14.55
C CYS A 270 12.73 8.44 16.00
N ILE A 271 11.52 8.52 16.54
CA ILE A 271 11.20 8.10 17.92
C ILE A 271 10.38 6.80 17.97
N GLY A 272 9.98 6.26 16.83
CA GLY A 272 9.30 4.97 16.76
C GLY A 272 8.81 4.60 15.36
N ALA A 273 8.60 3.30 15.14
CA ALA A 273 8.02 2.78 13.91
C ALA A 273 6.99 1.70 14.21
N PHE A 274 5.80 1.81 13.61
CA PHE A 274 4.63 0.96 13.84
C PHE A 274 4.31 0.13 12.58
N ALA A 275 4.65 -1.16 12.62
CA ALA A 275 4.48 -2.07 11.49
C ALA A 275 2.99 -2.35 11.24
N PHE A 276 2.50 -2.14 10.01
CA PHE A 276 1.07 -2.11 9.71
C PHE A 276 0.65 -3.09 8.59
N VAL A 277 -0.47 -3.83 8.71
CA VAL A 277 -1.39 -3.86 9.87
C VAL A 277 -1.08 -5.04 10.76
N TRP A 278 -0.86 -4.79 12.05
CA TRP A 278 -0.75 -5.82 13.08
C TRP A 278 -2.14 -6.41 13.36
N GLY A 279 -2.49 -7.38 12.54
CA GLY A 279 -3.79 -8.04 12.47
C GLY A 279 -4.09 -8.38 11.01
N TRP A 280 -5.37 -8.47 10.70
CA TRP A 280 -5.86 -8.69 9.34
C TRP A 280 -6.91 -7.64 8.96
N LYS A 281 -6.83 -7.18 7.71
CA LYS A 281 -7.80 -6.28 7.09
C LYS A 281 -7.81 -6.54 5.59
N TRP A 282 -9.00 -6.58 5.01
CA TRP A 282 -9.13 -6.51 3.55
C TRP A 282 -8.84 -5.09 3.07
N GLU A 283 -7.83 -4.94 2.23
CA GLU A 283 -7.49 -3.65 1.63
C GLU A 283 -6.91 -3.87 0.23
N LYS A 284 -7.74 -3.64 -0.78
CA LYS A 284 -7.57 -4.04 -2.19
C LYS A 284 -7.52 -5.56 -2.42
N THR A 285 -6.81 -6.30 -1.58
CA THR A 285 -6.79 -7.77 -1.56
C THR A 285 -6.92 -8.29 -0.13
N GLY A 286 -7.14 -9.60 0.02
CA GLY A 286 -7.18 -10.25 1.33
C GLY A 286 -5.83 -10.36 2.04
N THR A 287 -4.72 -9.92 1.43
CA THR A 287 -3.36 -10.19 1.90
C THR A 287 -2.43 -8.98 1.88
N TRP A 288 -2.88 -7.82 1.40
CA TRP A 288 -2.01 -6.68 1.08
C TRP A 288 -1.16 -6.22 2.26
N TYR A 289 -1.79 -5.75 3.34
CA TYR A 289 -1.09 -5.22 4.52
C TYR A 289 -1.15 -6.15 5.75
N GLY A 290 -2.01 -7.17 5.74
CA GLY A 290 -2.21 -8.05 6.89
C GLY A 290 -0.93 -8.77 7.32
N LEU A 291 -0.53 -8.59 8.57
CA LEU A 291 0.54 -9.37 9.20
C LEU A 291 0.03 -10.71 9.76
N PHE A 292 -1.29 -10.82 9.90
CA PHE A 292 -1.98 -12.08 10.20
C PHE A 292 -2.97 -12.37 9.07
N ASN A 293 -3.26 -13.65 8.84
CA ASN A 293 -4.40 -14.07 8.06
C ASN A 293 -5.50 -14.57 8.99
N GLU A 294 -6.61 -13.84 8.96
CA GLU A 294 -7.82 -14.14 9.73
C GLU A 294 -9.02 -14.29 8.80
N TRP A 295 -8.78 -14.54 7.50
CA TRP A 295 -9.85 -14.72 6.51
C TRP A 295 -10.60 -16.04 6.82
N PRO A 296 -11.84 -16.01 7.37
CA PRO A 296 -12.47 -17.19 7.96
C PRO A 296 -12.64 -18.34 6.97
N GLU A 297 -13.03 -18.03 5.73
CA GLU A 297 -13.25 -19.00 4.66
C GLU A 297 -11.95 -19.72 4.23
N VAL A 298 -10.77 -19.15 4.52
CA VAL A 298 -9.45 -19.74 4.20
C VAL A 298 -8.83 -20.42 5.42
N THR A 299 -9.20 -20.01 6.63
CA THR A 299 -8.51 -20.35 7.88
C THR A 299 -9.21 -21.43 8.72
N THR A 300 -10.53 -21.66 8.57
CA THR A 300 -11.32 -22.43 9.55
C THR A 300 -11.67 -23.87 9.17
N GLU A 301 -11.83 -24.24 7.90
CA GLU A 301 -12.48 -25.51 7.54
C GLU A 301 -11.64 -26.46 6.66
N LEU A 302 -10.53 -25.99 6.06
CA LEU A 302 -9.95 -26.70 4.90
C LEU A 302 -8.63 -27.40 5.14
N THR A 303 -8.00 -27.17 6.29
CA THR A 303 -6.70 -27.76 6.60
C THR A 303 -6.72 -28.31 8.01
N LYS A 304 -6.42 -29.60 8.18
CA LYS A 304 -6.09 -30.15 9.51
C LYS A 304 -4.98 -29.36 10.24
N ALA A 305 -4.30 -28.44 9.55
CA ALA A 305 -3.56 -27.33 10.12
C ALA A 305 -4.55 -26.25 10.61
N ASN A 306 -4.98 -26.32 11.87
CA ASN A 306 -5.82 -25.31 12.49
C ASN A 306 -5.04 -23.98 12.61
N CYS A 307 -5.18 -23.10 11.62
CA CYS A 307 -4.44 -21.84 11.53
C CYS A 307 -5.44 -20.69 11.39
N THR A 308 -6.11 -20.38 12.51
CA THR A 308 -7.15 -19.32 12.60
C THR A 308 -6.58 -17.90 12.65
N THR A 309 -5.28 -17.77 12.95
CA THR A 309 -4.54 -16.51 13.09
C THR A 309 -3.12 -16.72 12.55
N CYS A 310 -3.00 -17.04 11.26
CA CYS A 310 -1.69 -17.38 10.70
C CYS A 310 -0.81 -16.14 10.63
N GLU A 311 0.38 -16.23 11.19
CA GLU A 311 1.38 -15.18 11.11
C GLU A 311 2.08 -15.20 9.74
N ALA A 312 2.17 -14.03 9.12
CA ALA A 312 2.93 -13.86 7.90
C ALA A 312 4.45 -13.96 8.16
N GLU A 313 5.21 -14.34 7.14
CA GLU A 313 6.67 -14.42 7.16
C GLU A 313 7.37 -13.16 7.69
N VAL A 314 6.75 -11.99 7.46
CA VAL A 314 7.23 -10.68 7.92
C VAL A 314 7.43 -10.60 9.44
N LEU A 315 6.66 -11.33 10.25
CA LEU A 315 6.82 -11.28 11.72
C LEU A 315 8.20 -11.74 12.17
N GLY A 316 8.82 -12.67 11.44
CA GLY A 316 10.20 -13.10 11.71
C GLY A 316 11.21 -11.97 11.57
N ALA A 317 11.02 -11.10 10.57
CA ALA A 317 11.90 -9.95 10.34
C ALA A 317 11.67 -8.84 11.37
N LEU A 318 10.41 -8.58 11.74
CA LEU A 318 10.09 -7.63 12.81
C LEU A 318 10.69 -8.08 14.15
N GLN A 319 10.51 -9.34 14.54
CA GLN A 319 11.10 -9.88 15.78
C GLN A 319 12.62 -9.75 15.78
N LYS A 320 13.28 -10.06 14.65
CA LYS A 320 14.72 -9.90 14.51
C LYS A 320 15.16 -8.45 14.65
N CYS A 321 14.46 -7.52 14.00
CA CYS A 321 14.77 -6.11 14.10
C CYS A 321 14.58 -5.60 15.55
N TRP A 322 13.52 -6.06 16.22
CA TRP A 322 13.14 -5.59 17.54
C TRP A 322 14.00 -6.14 18.67
N THR A 323 14.36 -7.41 18.61
CA THR A 323 15.06 -8.10 19.70
C THR A 323 16.51 -8.44 19.37
N GLY A 324 16.90 -8.39 18.09
CA GLY A 324 18.15 -8.94 17.59
C GLY A 324 18.15 -10.46 17.43
N GLU A 325 17.07 -11.14 17.82
CA GLU A 325 16.96 -12.60 17.81
C GLU A 325 16.10 -13.10 16.64
N GLU A 326 16.55 -14.17 15.99
CA GLU A 326 15.77 -14.86 14.98
C GLU A 326 14.60 -15.61 15.63
N LYS A 327 13.42 -15.55 15.00
CA LYS A 327 12.28 -16.37 15.43
C LYS A 327 12.63 -17.86 15.34
N SER A 328 12.34 -18.60 16.40
CA SER A 328 12.70 -20.02 16.53
C SER A 328 11.96 -20.92 15.53
N SER A 329 10.70 -20.59 15.25
CA SER A 329 9.93 -21.14 14.13
C SER A 329 9.75 -20.06 13.07
N LYS A 330 9.94 -20.42 11.80
CA LYS A 330 9.85 -19.49 10.67
C LYS A 330 8.67 -19.88 9.79
N ALA A 331 8.04 -18.89 9.17
CA ALA A 331 7.16 -19.18 8.07
C ALA A 331 7.97 -19.78 6.90
N PRO A 332 7.33 -20.55 6.00
CA PRO A 332 7.95 -20.90 4.73
C PRO A 332 8.32 -19.63 3.94
N SER A 333 9.21 -19.77 2.96
CA SER A 333 9.52 -18.71 2.00
C SER A 333 9.10 -19.13 0.60
N LEU A 334 8.44 -18.24 -0.14
CA LEU A 334 8.00 -18.39 -1.52
C LEU A 334 9.09 -17.95 -2.49
N HIS A 335 9.35 -18.77 -3.52
CA HIS A 335 10.36 -18.47 -4.55
C HIS A 335 9.75 -18.07 -5.88
N ASN A 336 8.73 -18.80 -6.35
CA ASN A 336 7.95 -18.47 -7.53
C ASN A 336 6.69 -19.33 -7.62
N VAL A 337 5.78 -18.90 -8.48
CA VAL A 337 4.63 -19.70 -8.95
C VAL A 337 4.85 -20.02 -10.41
N LYS A 338 4.52 -21.24 -10.82
CA LYS A 338 4.58 -21.71 -12.20
C LYS A 338 3.19 -21.93 -12.75
N LEU A 339 3.00 -21.59 -14.03
CA LEU A 339 1.83 -21.94 -14.83
C LEU A 339 2.27 -22.93 -15.91
N ASN A 340 1.64 -24.10 -15.96
CA ASN A 340 1.95 -25.17 -16.92
C ASN A 340 3.45 -25.54 -16.96
N GLY A 341 4.13 -25.44 -15.82
CA GLY A 341 5.56 -25.74 -15.67
C GLY A 341 6.52 -24.56 -15.91
N GLU A 342 6.02 -23.42 -16.41
CA GLU A 342 6.81 -22.20 -16.65
C GLU A 342 6.65 -21.20 -15.51
N ALA A 343 7.74 -20.57 -15.06
CA ALA A 343 7.69 -19.59 -13.98
C ALA A 343 6.96 -18.32 -14.43
N LEU A 344 6.03 -17.84 -13.61
CA LEU A 344 5.30 -16.61 -13.85
C LEU A 344 6.17 -15.38 -13.57
N GLU A 345 6.04 -14.37 -14.41
CA GLU A 345 6.62 -13.04 -14.19
C GLU A 345 5.57 -12.10 -13.57
N GLY A 346 5.91 -11.48 -12.43
CA GLY A 346 5.08 -10.45 -11.81
C GLY A 346 3.74 -10.92 -11.26
N MET A 347 3.67 -12.16 -10.75
CA MET A 347 2.50 -12.73 -10.06
C MET A 347 1.17 -12.47 -10.79
N ARG A 348 1.15 -12.77 -12.08
CA ARG A 348 -0.04 -12.59 -12.92
C ARG A 348 -0.01 -13.52 -14.12
N PHE A 349 -1.17 -13.76 -14.71
CA PHE A 349 -1.26 -14.54 -15.95
C PHE A 349 -2.54 -14.27 -16.73
N SER A 350 -2.60 -14.77 -17.95
CA SER A 350 -3.82 -14.81 -18.76
C SER A 350 -3.94 -16.20 -19.34
N VAL A 351 -5.15 -16.76 -19.28
CA VAL A 351 -5.47 -18.10 -19.76
C VAL A 351 -6.78 -18.06 -20.54
N ASP A 352 -6.91 -18.91 -21.54
CA ASP A 352 -8.20 -19.10 -22.21
C ASP A 352 -9.12 -19.95 -21.29
N GLN A 353 -10.30 -20.29 -21.78
CA GLN A 353 -11.23 -21.21 -21.14
C GLN A 353 -10.73 -22.66 -21.23
N GLU A 354 -9.67 -22.95 -20.49
CA GLU A 354 -9.00 -24.26 -20.45
C GLU A 354 -8.66 -24.70 -19.01
N VAL A 355 -8.13 -25.91 -18.86
CA VAL A 355 -7.60 -26.39 -17.57
C VAL A 355 -6.09 -26.16 -17.56
N VAL A 356 -5.58 -25.50 -16.51
CA VAL A 356 -4.16 -25.17 -16.36
C VAL A 356 -3.60 -25.68 -15.03
N SER A 357 -2.32 -26.05 -15.02
CA SER A 357 -1.59 -26.44 -13.81
C SER A 357 -0.89 -25.23 -13.19
N LEU A 358 -1.07 -25.04 -11.89
CA LEU A 358 -0.33 -24.07 -11.09
C LEU A 358 0.52 -24.80 -10.05
N THR A 359 1.80 -24.42 -9.93
CA THR A 359 2.70 -24.98 -8.91
C THR A 359 3.38 -23.86 -8.13
N VAL A 360 3.34 -23.91 -6.81
CA VAL A 360 4.10 -23.00 -5.95
C VAL A 360 5.41 -23.64 -5.49
N ASN A 361 6.52 -22.95 -5.73
CA ASN A 361 7.83 -23.35 -5.22
C ASN A 361 8.12 -22.58 -3.93
N ALA A 362 8.19 -23.31 -2.82
CA ALA A 362 8.45 -22.76 -1.50
C ALA A 362 9.47 -23.62 -0.74
N SER A 363 10.09 -23.05 0.28
CA SER A 363 11.01 -23.77 1.16
C SER A 363 10.80 -23.42 2.62
N GLN A 364 11.00 -24.39 3.51
CA GLN A 364 11.06 -24.17 4.94
C GLN A 364 12.50 -24.32 5.42
N ALA A 365 12.98 -23.41 6.28
CA ALA A 365 14.37 -23.41 6.75
C ALA A 365 14.75 -24.69 7.50
N GLN A 366 13.78 -25.29 8.20
CA GLN A 366 13.92 -26.54 8.96
C GLN A 366 13.68 -27.79 8.10
N GLY A 367 13.39 -27.65 6.80
CA GLY A 367 13.19 -28.76 5.87
C GLY A 367 11.89 -29.55 6.08
N GLN A 368 10.91 -28.98 6.80
CA GLN A 368 9.62 -29.62 7.01
C GLN A 368 8.83 -29.69 5.69
N PRO A 369 8.03 -30.76 5.47
CA PRO A 369 7.10 -30.82 4.34
C PRO A 369 6.09 -29.66 4.38
N LEU A 370 5.74 -29.19 3.18
CA LEU A 370 4.84 -28.06 2.99
C LEU A 370 3.59 -28.50 2.24
N THR A 371 2.50 -27.78 2.49
CA THR A 371 1.26 -27.87 1.72
C THR A 371 0.74 -26.47 1.42
N ALA A 372 -0.25 -26.35 0.54
CA ALA A 372 -0.88 -25.07 0.26
C ALA A 372 -2.39 -25.14 0.13
N VAL A 373 -3.04 -24.03 0.48
CA VAL A 373 -4.45 -23.75 0.22
C VAL A 373 -4.54 -22.78 -0.94
N TRP A 374 -5.33 -23.14 -1.95
CA TRP A 374 -5.56 -22.30 -3.12
C TRP A 374 -7.01 -21.86 -3.14
N VAL A 375 -7.22 -20.55 -3.32
CA VAL A 375 -8.56 -19.96 -3.42
C VAL A 375 -8.60 -18.93 -4.55
N VAL A 376 -9.79 -18.67 -5.10
CA VAL A 376 -9.96 -17.68 -6.17
C VAL A 376 -11.12 -16.73 -5.80
N THR A 377 -10.95 -15.45 -6.08
CA THR A 377 -12.04 -14.46 -6.09
C THR A 377 -12.22 -13.85 -7.46
N GLU A 378 -13.37 -13.23 -7.70
CA GLU A 378 -13.43 -12.16 -8.70
C GLU A 378 -12.48 -11.02 -8.31
N GLU A 379 -11.91 -10.35 -9.30
CA GLU A 379 -11.12 -9.14 -9.07
C GLU A 379 -12.02 -7.92 -9.09
N VAL A 380 -12.58 -7.60 -7.92
CA VAL A 380 -13.27 -6.33 -7.67
C VAL A 380 -12.38 -5.48 -6.80
N VAL A 381 -11.93 -4.35 -7.34
CA VAL A 381 -11.08 -3.39 -6.62
C VAL A 381 -11.97 -2.27 -6.08
N SER A 382 -11.94 -2.07 -4.77
CA SER A 382 -12.72 -1.01 -4.11
C SER A 382 -12.15 0.39 -4.37
N ASP A 383 -13.04 1.37 -4.56
CA ASP A 383 -12.71 2.80 -4.64
C ASP A 383 -12.49 3.46 -3.26
N ALA A 384 -12.52 2.67 -2.17
CA ALA A 384 -12.30 3.19 -0.81
C ALA A 384 -10.91 3.83 -0.65
N LEU A 385 -10.84 4.90 0.14
CA LEU A 385 -9.65 5.72 0.40
C LEU A 385 -9.36 5.81 1.91
N GLY A 386 -8.11 6.12 2.27
CA GLY A 386 -7.69 6.45 3.63
C GLY A 386 -7.99 5.38 4.67
N GLY A 387 -7.82 4.11 4.30
CA GLY A 387 -8.04 2.99 5.20
C GLY A 387 -9.50 2.72 5.56
N ALA A 388 -10.47 3.29 4.83
CA ALA A 388 -11.89 2.96 5.00
C ALA A 388 -12.16 1.45 4.86
N PHE A 389 -13.28 0.99 5.45
CA PHE A 389 -13.67 -0.41 5.42
C PHE A 389 -13.94 -0.87 3.97
N GLU A 390 -13.38 -2.04 3.63
CA GLU A 390 -13.65 -2.74 2.38
C GLU A 390 -14.21 -4.13 2.71
N ALA A 391 -15.29 -4.53 2.03
CA ALA A 391 -15.82 -5.88 2.15
C ALA A 391 -14.89 -6.88 1.42
N THR A 392 -14.86 -8.11 1.91
CA THR A 392 -14.14 -9.19 1.22
C THR A 392 -14.78 -9.53 -0.12
N ASN A 393 -13.97 -9.93 -1.09
CA ASN A 393 -14.50 -10.50 -2.33
C ASN A 393 -14.91 -11.96 -2.10
N PRO A 394 -16.08 -12.39 -2.62
CA PRO A 394 -16.53 -13.77 -2.44
C PRO A 394 -15.60 -14.76 -3.13
N LEU A 395 -15.37 -15.90 -2.48
CA LEU A 395 -14.65 -17.02 -3.07
C LEU A 395 -15.47 -17.68 -4.19
N LEU A 396 -14.81 -18.07 -5.27
CA LEU A 396 -15.39 -18.88 -6.33
C LEU A 396 -15.34 -20.37 -5.97
N ALA A 397 -16.48 -21.03 -6.09
CA ALA A 397 -16.61 -22.48 -5.94
C ALA A 397 -16.28 -23.21 -7.25
N ASP A 398 -15.92 -24.50 -7.15
CA ASP A 398 -15.79 -25.43 -8.28
C ASP A 398 -14.80 -24.99 -9.39
N VAL A 399 -13.86 -24.10 -9.07
CA VAL A 399 -12.82 -23.62 -10.01
C VAL A 399 -11.60 -24.55 -10.06
N PHE A 400 -11.49 -25.53 -9.17
CA PHE A 400 -10.39 -26.50 -9.14
C PHE A 400 -10.89 -27.90 -9.52
N VAL A 401 -10.09 -28.67 -10.27
CA VAL A 401 -10.46 -30.03 -10.70
C VAL A 401 -10.70 -30.97 -9.51
N ASP A 402 -9.88 -30.83 -8.46
CA ASP A 402 -10.01 -31.54 -7.18
C ASP A 402 -10.39 -30.52 -6.09
N SER A 403 -11.61 -29.97 -6.17
CA SER A 403 -12.12 -29.01 -5.18
C SER A 403 -12.59 -29.68 -3.89
N VAL A 404 -12.44 -28.94 -2.78
CA VAL A 404 -13.13 -29.20 -1.52
C VAL A 404 -13.89 -27.92 -1.19
N GLU A 405 -15.20 -27.92 -1.42
CA GLU A 405 -16.06 -26.72 -1.31
C GLU A 405 -15.55 -25.55 -2.18
N ASN A 406 -15.03 -24.48 -1.56
CA ASN A 406 -14.59 -23.25 -2.23
C ASN A 406 -13.07 -23.17 -2.45
N THR A 407 -12.32 -24.23 -2.13
CA THR A 407 -10.85 -24.23 -2.24
C THR A 407 -10.35 -25.50 -2.91
N SER A 408 -9.05 -25.55 -3.19
CA SER A 408 -8.42 -26.78 -3.67
C SER A 408 -8.25 -27.83 -2.57
N ALA A 409 -8.05 -29.08 -2.97
CA ALA A 409 -7.35 -30.05 -2.13
C ALA A 409 -5.94 -29.53 -1.75
N LEU A 410 -5.45 -29.97 -0.59
CA LEU A 410 -4.14 -29.60 -0.07
C LEU A 410 -2.99 -30.07 -0.98
N GLY A 411 -2.11 -29.16 -1.39
CA GLY A 411 -0.92 -29.49 -2.17
C GLY A 411 -0.20 -28.27 -2.72
N LEU A 412 1.06 -28.44 -3.11
CA LEU A 412 1.85 -27.37 -3.76
C LEU A 412 1.58 -27.25 -5.27
N GLU A 413 0.71 -28.11 -5.82
CA GLU A 413 0.25 -28.07 -7.21
C GLU A 413 -1.28 -28.18 -7.24
N VAL A 414 -1.92 -27.42 -8.12
CA VAL A 414 -3.37 -27.46 -8.35
C VAL A 414 -3.71 -27.34 -9.83
N GLN A 415 -4.81 -27.95 -10.26
CA GLN A 415 -5.38 -27.76 -11.59
C GLN A 415 -6.54 -26.76 -11.51
N LEU A 416 -6.36 -25.57 -12.09
CA LEU A 416 -7.40 -24.54 -12.22
C LEU A 416 -8.22 -24.82 -13.48
N ASN A 417 -9.53 -24.99 -13.32
CA ASN A 417 -10.48 -25.17 -14.41
C ASN A 417 -11.08 -23.81 -14.81
N ALA A 418 -10.50 -23.15 -15.80
CA ALA A 418 -10.95 -21.85 -16.28
C ALA A 418 -12.13 -21.95 -17.28
N THR A 419 -12.56 -23.16 -17.66
CA THR A 419 -13.61 -23.36 -18.68
C THR A 419 -14.97 -22.74 -18.30
N GLY A 420 -15.28 -22.66 -17.00
CA GLY A 420 -16.51 -22.08 -16.47
C GLY A 420 -16.42 -20.58 -16.16
N LEU A 421 -15.23 -19.98 -16.26
CA LEU A 421 -15.02 -18.58 -15.94
C LEU A 421 -15.48 -17.68 -17.10
N THR A 422 -15.91 -16.46 -16.78
CA THR A 422 -16.48 -15.55 -17.78
C THR A 422 -15.38 -15.06 -18.71
N MET A 423 -15.60 -15.20 -20.02
CA MET A 423 -14.70 -14.69 -21.05
C MET A 423 -14.46 -13.18 -20.86
N GLY A 424 -13.20 -12.76 -20.80
CA GLY A 424 -12.83 -11.37 -20.51
C GLY A 424 -12.91 -10.98 -19.02
N GLY A 425 -13.33 -11.88 -18.13
CA GLY A 425 -13.44 -11.65 -16.69
C GLY A 425 -12.08 -11.59 -15.99
N ASN A 426 -11.98 -10.76 -14.96
CA ASN A 426 -10.79 -10.57 -14.14
C ASN A 426 -10.97 -11.25 -12.77
N TYR A 427 -9.91 -11.89 -12.30
CA TYR A 427 -9.92 -12.76 -11.15
C TYR A 427 -8.62 -12.63 -10.36
N ARG A 428 -8.62 -13.11 -9.12
CA ARG A 428 -7.41 -13.23 -8.31
C ARG A 428 -7.34 -14.57 -7.62
N LEU A 429 -6.21 -15.23 -7.82
CA LEU A 429 -5.89 -16.48 -7.17
C LEU A 429 -4.96 -16.21 -5.99
N TYR A 430 -5.23 -16.79 -4.84
CA TYR A 430 -4.38 -16.72 -3.67
C TYR A 430 -3.83 -18.11 -3.35
N VAL A 431 -2.56 -18.16 -2.95
CA VAL A 431 -1.90 -19.38 -2.47
C VAL A 431 -1.31 -19.14 -1.09
N PHE A 432 -1.76 -19.93 -0.12
CA PHE A 432 -1.30 -19.89 1.27
C PHE A 432 -0.49 -21.14 1.57
N VAL A 433 0.82 -21.02 1.69
CA VAL A 433 1.73 -22.14 1.93
C VAL A 433 2.02 -22.27 3.42
N ARG A 434 1.84 -23.49 3.94
CA ARG A 434 1.90 -23.83 5.36
C ARG A 434 2.72 -25.10 5.57
N GLU A 435 3.12 -25.35 6.82
CA GLU A 435 3.61 -26.67 7.21
C GLU A 435 2.52 -27.73 6.97
N ASP A 436 2.92 -28.89 6.46
CA ASP A 436 2.00 -30.00 6.22
C ASP A 436 1.50 -30.57 7.56
N PRO A 437 0.17 -30.56 7.81
CA PRO A 437 -0.39 -31.03 9.07
C PRO A 437 -0.15 -32.49 9.40
N ASP A 438 0.08 -33.33 8.40
CA ASP A 438 0.38 -34.75 8.63
C ASP A 438 1.83 -34.97 9.11
N HIS A 439 2.66 -33.91 9.10
CA HIS A 439 4.09 -33.96 9.42
C HIS A 439 4.49 -33.09 10.62
N CYS A 440 3.52 -32.46 11.30
CA CYS A 440 3.74 -31.70 12.51
C CYS A 440 3.86 -32.64 13.74
N ASN A 441 4.87 -32.41 14.59
CA ASN A 441 4.98 -33.07 15.90
C ASN A 441 4.21 -32.28 16.96
N GLY A 442 2.88 -32.40 16.98
CA GLY A 442 1.99 -31.59 17.82
C GLY A 442 1.18 -30.59 16.97
N PRO A 443 0.68 -29.49 17.56
CA PRO A 443 0.09 -28.40 16.78
C PRO A 443 1.13 -27.86 15.79
N CYS A 444 0.74 -27.70 14.53
CA CYS A 444 1.60 -27.02 13.56
C CYS A 444 1.87 -25.58 13.99
N ASN A 445 2.97 -25.01 13.51
CA ASN A 445 3.19 -23.59 13.67
C ASN A 445 2.12 -22.82 12.90
N ASN A 446 1.54 -21.80 13.53
CA ASN A 446 0.55 -20.93 12.90
C ASN A 446 1.24 -19.91 11.99
N HIS A 447 2.07 -20.36 11.07
CA HIS A 447 2.81 -19.50 10.16
C HIS A 447 2.45 -19.83 8.72
N GLU A 448 2.44 -18.82 7.87
CA GLU A 448 2.26 -19.02 6.45
C GLU A 448 3.02 -18.01 5.61
N SER A 449 3.30 -18.42 4.38
CA SER A 449 3.71 -17.52 3.31
C SER A 449 2.61 -17.44 2.28
N VAL A 450 2.39 -16.26 1.72
CA VAL A 450 1.28 -15.99 0.81
C VAL A 450 1.73 -15.28 -0.45
N ALA A 451 1.13 -15.66 -1.58
CA ALA A 451 1.16 -14.88 -2.81
C ALA A 451 -0.26 -14.75 -3.36
N SER A 452 -0.54 -13.62 -3.99
CA SER A 452 -1.78 -13.39 -4.73
C SER A 452 -1.44 -13.10 -6.18
N LEU A 453 -2.20 -13.67 -7.11
CA LEU A 453 -1.96 -13.61 -8.54
C LEU A 453 -3.19 -13.06 -9.26
N ALA A 454 -3.03 -11.91 -9.90
CA ALA A 454 -4.06 -11.37 -10.77
C ALA A 454 -4.12 -12.17 -12.07
N PHE A 455 -5.30 -12.65 -12.48
CA PHE A 455 -5.45 -13.30 -13.76
C PHE A 455 -6.71 -12.91 -14.49
N ARG A 456 -6.71 -13.13 -15.80
CA ARG A 456 -7.83 -12.81 -16.68
C ARG A 456 -8.10 -13.95 -17.64
N ILE A 457 -9.37 -14.11 -18.00
CA ILE A 457 -9.77 -14.96 -19.12
C ILE A 457 -9.58 -14.20 -20.42
N CYS A 458 -8.60 -14.65 -21.20
CA CYS A 458 -8.25 -14.11 -22.52
C CYS A 458 -8.79 -15.02 -23.63
N HIS A 459 -8.63 -14.60 -24.87
CA HIS A 459 -8.88 -15.47 -26.02
C HIS A 459 -8.10 -14.99 -27.23
N ASP A 460 -7.35 -15.86 -27.89
CA ASP A 460 -6.71 -15.56 -29.17
C ASP A 460 -7.69 -15.81 -30.31
N ALA A 461 -8.03 -14.78 -31.08
CA ALA A 461 -9.08 -14.89 -32.09
C ALA A 461 -8.73 -15.92 -33.17
N GLN A 462 -9.68 -16.78 -33.52
CA GLN A 462 -9.50 -17.88 -34.47
C GLN A 462 -10.19 -17.65 -35.82
N PRO A 463 -9.69 -18.25 -36.93
CA PRO A 463 -10.34 -18.16 -38.22
C PRO A 463 -11.82 -18.58 -38.18
N GLY A 464 -12.69 -17.70 -38.65
CA GLY A 464 -14.15 -17.88 -38.62
C GLY A 464 -14.86 -17.04 -37.56
N GLU A 465 -14.13 -16.45 -36.62
CA GLU A 465 -14.67 -15.55 -35.63
C GLU A 465 -14.82 -14.11 -36.16
N GLU A 466 -15.75 -13.37 -35.56
CA GLU A 466 -15.95 -11.95 -35.88
C GLU A 466 -14.68 -11.15 -35.57
N CYS A 467 -14.09 -11.35 -34.38
CA CYS A 467 -12.85 -10.67 -34.03
C CYS A 467 -11.72 -10.96 -35.03
N TYR A 468 -11.53 -12.22 -35.43
CA TYR A 468 -10.49 -12.58 -36.41
C TYR A 468 -10.68 -11.83 -37.73
N SER A 469 -11.93 -11.67 -38.15
CA SER A 469 -12.28 -10.92 -39.36
C SER A 469 -11.93 -9.42 -39.22
N HIS A 470 -12.18 -8.82 -38.06
CA HIS A 470 -11.80 -7.43 -37.77
C HIS A 470 -10.29 -7.23 -37.73
N VAL A 471 -9.54 -8.14 -37.07
CA VAL A 471 -8.08 -8.07 -37.00
C VAL A 471 -7.47 -8.23 -38.39
N SER A 472 -7.95 -9.21 -39.16
CA SER A 472 -7.49 -9.45 -40.54
C SER A 472 -7.72 -8.22 -41.43
N TYR A 473 -8.93 -7.64 -41.37
CA TYR A 473 -9.23 -6.41 -42.11
C TYR A 473 -8.34 -5.23 -41.68
N ALA A 474 -8.13 -5.05 -40.37
CA ALA A 474 -7.28 -4.00 -39.84
C ALA A 474 -5.85 -4.14 -40.37
N LYS A 475 -5.27 -5.34 -40.38
CA LYS A 475 -3.93 -5.60 -40.90
C LYS A 475 -3.81 -5.46 -42.41
N GLU A 476 -4.71 -6.10 -43.17
CA GLU A 476 -4.60 -6.16 -44.63
C GLU A 476 -4.99 -4.85 -45.33
N TYR A 477 -5.87 -4.06 -44.72
CA TYR A 477 -6.41 -2.85 -45.34
C TYR A 477 -6.43 -1.65 -44.40
N GLY A 478 -6.95 -1.80 -43.18
CA GLY A 478 -7.20 -0.70 -42.26
C GLY A 478 -5.97 0.14 -41.93
N LEU A 479 -4.88 -0.50 -41.53
CA LEU A 479 -3.61 0.12 -41.13
C LEU A 479 -2.89 0.78 -42.31
N HIS A 480 -3.03 0.23 -43.52
CA HIS A 480 -2.42 0.79 -44.72
C HIS A 480 -3.17 2.02 -45.25
N ASN A 481 -4.50 2.03 -45.18
CA ASN A 481 -5.33 3.07 -45.79
C ASN A 481 -5.81 4.13 -44.80
N HIS A 482 -5.96 3.76 -43.52
CA HIS A 482 -6.52 4.58 -42.46
C HIS A 482 -5.75 4.43 -41.14
N PRO A 483 -4.42 4.63 -41.11
CA PRO A 483 -3.59 4.40 -39.91
C PRO A 483 -4.09 5.18 -38.68
N GLY A 484 -4.59 6.41 -38.87
CA GLY A 484 -5.15 7.21 -37.77
C GLY A 484 -6.41 6.63 -37.09
N ARG A 485 -7.04 5.58 -37.64
CA ARG A 485 -8.13 4.85 -36.95
C ARG A 485 -7.62 3.77 -36.00
N TYR A 486 -6.33 3.47 -36.06
CA TYR A 486 -5.68 2.44 -35.26
C TYR A 486 -4.51 3.02 -34.46
N PRO A 487 -4.73 4.09 -33.64
CA PRO A 487 -3.71 4.52 -32.68
C PRO A 487 -3.33 3.31 -31.83
N GLY A 488 -2.04 3.14 -31.57
CA GLY A 488 -1.52 1.92 -30.94
C GLY A 488 -0.60 1.09 -31.81
N VAL A 489 -0.98 0.89 -33.06
CA VAL A 489 -0.50 -0.21 -33.90
C VAL A 489 -0.15 0.28 -35.29
N THR A 490 0.80 -0.42 -35.93
CA THR A 490 1.24 -0.14 -37.29
C THR A 490 1.02 -1.35 -38.18
N SER A 491 1.28 -1.23 -39.48
CA SER A 491 1.26 -2.37 -40.40
C SER A 491 2.27 -3.47 -40.03
N GLU A 492 3.28 -3.17 -39.21
CA GLU A 492 4.24 -4.17 -38.71
C GLU A 492 3.79 -4.84 -37.40
N SER A 493 2.79 -4.28 -36.72
CA SER A 493 2.28 -4.85 -35.47
C SER A 493 1.78 -6.28 -35.69
N SER A 494 1.98 -7.14 -34.70
CA SER A 494 1.56 -8.55 -34.71
C SER A 494 0.03 -8.70 -34.75
N PHE A 495 -0.46 -9.91 -35.00
CA PHE A 495 -1.92 -10.17 -34.95
C PHE A 495 -2.49 -9.88 -33.56
N ALA A 496 -1.80 -10.38 -32.52
CA ALA A 496 -2.18 -10.16 -31.13
C ALA A 496 -2.17 -8.66 -30.78
N GLU A 497 -1.18 -7.88 -31.23
CA GLU A 497 -1.14 -6.44 -30.95
C GLU A 497 -2.33 -5.70 -31.57
N VAL A 498 -2.72 -6.05 -32.79
CA VAL A 498 -3.90 -5.48 -33.44
C VAL A 498 -5.18 -5.94 -32.75
N GLN A 499 -5.27 -7.22 -32.35
CA GLN A 499 -6.38 -7.74 -31.57
C GLN A 499 -6.55 -6.99 -30.24
N MET A 500 -5.45 -6.77 -29.51
CA MET A 500 -5.44 -6.03 -28.25
C MET A 500 -5.93 -4.58 -28.45
N SER A 501 -5.47 -3.89 -29.49
CA SER A 501 -5.95 -2.55 -29.83
C SER A 501 -7.46 -2.52 -30.11
N LEU A 502 -7.99 -3.55 -30.79
CA LEU A 502 -9.42 -3.67 -31.06
C LEU A 502 -10.23 -4.03 -29.80
N ALA A 503 -9.71 -4.88 -28.94
CA ALA A 503 -10.33 -5.27 -27.67
C ALA A 503 -10.46 -4.07 -26.73
N GLN A 504 -9.42 -3.23 -26.61
CA GLN A 504 -9.47 -1.99 -25.82
C GLN A 504 -10.54 -1.02 -26.30
N LYS A 505 -10.78 -0.97 -27.62
CA LYS A 505 -11.82 -0.15 -28.25
C LYS A 505 -13.18 -0.81 -28.29
N GLN A 506 -13.31 -2.02 -27.72
CA GLN A 506 -14.54 -2.81 -27.71
C GLN A 506 -15.11 -3.02 -29.12
N VAL A 507 -14.24 -3.26 -30.10
CA VAL A 507 -14.64 -3.47 -31.49
C VAL A 507 -14.97 -4.94 -31.73
N GLY A 508 -16.22 -5.20 -32.17
CA GLY A 508 -16.70 -6.55 -32.45
C GLY A 508 -16.66 -7.44 -31.21
N SER A 509 -16.44 -8.73 -31.41
CA SER A 509 -16.30 -9.72 -30.33
C SER A 509 -14.87 -9.84 -29.76
N CYS A 510 -13.99 -8.87 -29.99
CA CYS A 510 -12.57 -9.00 -29.65
C CYS A 510 -12.30 -9.00 -28.14
N GLN A 511 -11.61 -10.04 -27.67
CA GLN A 511 -11.06 -10.15 -26.33
C GLN A 511 -9.57 -9.82 -26.34
N MET A 512 -8.99 -9.58 -25.16
CA MET A 512 -7.53 -9.47 -25.07
C MET A 512 -6.89 -10.81 -25.44
N PRO A 513 -5.84 -10.80 -26.28
CA PRO A 513 -5.13 -12.02 -26.66
C PRO A 513 -4.37 -12.61 -25.47
N CYS A 514 -4.22 -13.93 -25.43
CA CYS A 514 -3.57 -14.65 -24.34
C CYS A 514 -2.05 -14.47 -24.31
N SER A 515 -1.47 -14.22 -25.49
CA SER A 515 -0.04 -13.99 -25.66
C SER A 515 0.46 -12.62 -25.18
N ILE A 516 -0.43 -11.66 -24.88
CA ILE A 516 -0.05 -10.32 -24.44
C ILE A 516 -0.34 -10.15 -22.95
N GLN A 517 0.73 -10.17 -22.14
CA GLN A 517 0.65 -9.87 -20.71
C GLN A 517 0.81 -8.38 -20.39
N GLU A 518 1.47 -7.59 -21.27
CA GLU A 518 1.61 -6.15 -21.11
C GLU A 518 1.33 -5.45 -22.44
N TRP A 519 0.27 -4.66 -22.49
CA TRP A 519 0.09 -3.72 -23.58
C TRP A 519 0.96 -2.50 -23.34
N CYS A 520 1.75 -2.15 -24.33
CA CYS A 520 2.43 -0.88 -24.38
C CYS A 520 2.00 -0.16 -25.66
N HIS A 521 2.06 1.16 -25.65
CA HIS A 521 1.88 1.96 -26.84
C HIS A 521 2.65 3.26 -26.63
N THR A 522 3.47 3.70 -27.59
CA THR A 522 4.12 5.02 -27.51
C THR A 522 3.28 6.05 -28.25
N ALA A 523 2.88 7.12 -27.56
CA ALA A 523 2.00 8.17 -28.03
C ALA A 523 2.44 8.75 -29.38
N GLN A 524 1.47 9.03 -30.26
CA GLN A 524 1.67 9.57 -31.61
C GLN A 524 0.84 10.85 -31.86
N PRO A 525 1.30 11.78 -32.73
CA PRO A 525 0.56 13.00 -33.08
C PRO A 525 -0.91 12.75 -33.45
N GLY A 526 -1.81 13.42 -32.72
CA GLY A 526 -3.26 13.30 -32.89
C GLY A 526 -3.96 12.33 -31.93
N GLU A 527 -3.23 11.71 -30.99
CA GLU A 527 -3.79 10.95 -29.87
C GLU A 527 -3.95 11.85 -28.64
N GLU A 528 -5.00 11.62 -27.85
CA GLU A 528 -5.22 12.35 -26.59
C GLU A 528 -4.00 12.24 -25.66
N CYS A 529 -3.44 11.04 -25.51
CA CYS A 529 -2.19 10.84 -24.77
C CYS A 529 -1.03 11.67 -25.33
N TYR A 530 -0.93 11.83 -26.65
CA TYR A 530 0.15 12.60 -27.27
C TYR A 530 -0.01 14.10 -27.00
N ASP A 531 -1.24 14.62 -26.93
CA ASP A 531 -1.49 16.02 -26.56
C ASP A 531 -1.03 16.30 -25.12
N PHE A 532 -1.25 15.36 -24.19
CA PHE A 532 -0.74 15.47 -22.82
C PHE A 532 0.78 15.31 -22.75
N VAL A 533 1.35 14.43 -23.57
CA VAL A 533 2.81 14.29 -23.69
C VAL A 533 3.44 15.57 -24.21
N GLU A 534 2.88 16.18 -25.27
CA GLU A 534 3.35 17.48 -25.78
C GLU A 534 3.19 18.58 -24.73
N TRP A 535 2.05 18.65 -24.03
CA TRP A 535 1.88 19.61 -22.93
C TRP A 535 2.97 19.47 -21.86
N LEU A 536 3.30 18.23 -21.47
CA LEU A 536 4.33 17.97 -20.47
C LEU A 536 5.74 18.30 -20.99
N LEU A 537 6.03 18.04 -22.26
CA LEU A 537 7.31 18.35 -22.92
C LEU A 537 7.49 19.86 -23.19
N GLU A 538 6.41 20.57 -23.53
CA GLU A 538 6.38 22.02 -23.80
C GLU A 538 6.46 22.85 -22.51
N GLY A 539 6.03 22.30 -21.37
CA GLY A 539 5.99 22.94 -20.05
C GLY A 539 7.35 23.25 -19.40
N ASN A 540 8.47 23.10 -20.10
CA ASN A 540 9.82 23.30 -19.56
C ASN A 540 10.20 24.77 -19.29
N ASN A 541 9.20 25.66 -19.14
CA ASN A 541 9.40 27.05 -18.74
C ASN A 541 8.18 27.60 -17.97
N THR A 542 7.96 27.16 -16.71
CA THR A 542 7.61 27.99 -15.54
C THR A 542 7.18 27.16 -14.32
N GLN A 543 7.93 27.26 -13.22
CA GLN A 543 7.53 27.24 -11.79
C GLN A 543 6.55 26.18 -11.19
N THR A 544 6.06 25.16 -11.90
CA THR A 544 5.10 24.18 -11.33
C THR A 544 5.43 22.70 -11.60
N ALA A 545 6.66 22.36 -11.97
CA ALA A 545 7.07 20.98 -12.21
C ALA A 545 7.88 20.42 -11.00
N PRO A 546 7.42 19.37 -10.29
CA PRO A 546 8.16 18.73 -9.19
C PRO A 546 9.49 18.10 -9.67
N GLU A 547 10.50 18.05 -8.79
CA GLU A 547 11.86 17.52 -9.02
C GLU A 547 11.94 16.02 -9.45
N ALA A 548 10.81 15.34 -9.64
CA ALA A 548 10.76 13.93 -10.06
C ALA A 548 10.83 13.71 -11.59
N LEU A 549 10.83 14.77 -12.41
CA LEU A 549 10.79 14.69 -13.88
C LEU A 549 12.15 14.40 -14.54
N ALA A 550 12.85 13.34 -14.11
CA ALA A 550 14.18 13.03 -14.61
C ALA A 550 14.21 12.41 -16.04
N ASP A 551 13.08 12.23 -16.73
CA ASP A 551 13.10 11.84 -18.15
C ASP A 551 12.00 12.44 -19.05
N ALA A 552 11.43 13.60 -18.71
CA ALA A 552 10.54 14.34 -19.63
C ALA A 552 11.30 15.01 -20.79
N SER A 553 12.42 14.42 -21.24
CA SER A 553 13.18 14.87 -22.40
C SER A 553 12.76 14.15 -23.69
N SER A 554 11.94 13.09 -23.55
CA SER A 554 11.46 12.26 -24.66
C SER A 554 9.97 11.98 -24.54
N ILE A 555 9.31 11.74 -25.69
CA ILE A 555 7.89 11.32 -25.74
C ILE A 555 7.65 10.12 -24.81
N LYS A 556 8.56 9.14 -24.79
CA LYS A 556 8.42 7.95 -23.94
C LYS A 556 8.54 8.27 -22.47
N GLY A 557 9.50 9.11 -22.06
CA GLY A 557 9.66 9.45 -20.65
C GLY A 557 8.52 10.32 -20.13
N ALA A 558 8.07 11.31 -20.91
CA ALA A 558 6.88 12.10 -20.60
C ALA A 558 5.60 11.23 -20.54
N GLN A 559 5.45 10.31 -21.49
CA GLN A 559 4.34 9.37 -21.47
C GLN A 559 4.40 8.40 -20.28
N GLN A 560 5.60 7.91 -19.94
CA GLN A 560 5.80 7.07 -18.75
C GLN A 560 5.33 7.84 -17.51
N THR A 561 5.72 9.10 -17.38
CA THR A 561 5.25 9.96 -16.30
C THR A 561 3.73 10.10 -16.29
N ILE A 562 3.11 10.40 -17.43
CA ILE A 562 1.64 10.53 -17.50
C ILE A 562 0.95 9.20 -17.15
N TYR A 563 1.46 8.07 -17.64
CA TYR A 563 0.95 6.75 -17.29
C TYR A 563 1.03 6.47 -15.78
N GLU A 564 2.12 6.86 -15.13
CA GLU A 564 2.34 6.64 -13.69
C GLU A 564 1.57 7.62 -12.80
N THR A 565 1.44 8.88 -13.22
CA THR A 565 0.84 9.94 -12.38
C THR A 565 -0.62 10.23 -12.69
N MET A 566 -1.10 9.85 -13.88
CA MET A 566 -2.46 10.12 -14.36
C MET A 566 -3.06 8.86 -15.02
N PRO A 567 -3.53 7.90 -14.20
CA PRO A 567 -4.07 6.63 -14.70
C PRO A 567 -5.22 6.85 -15.70
N GLY A 568 -5.16 6.15 -16.83
CA GLY A 568 -6.23 6.15 -17.84
C GLY A 568 -6.06 7.15 -19.01
N ILE A 569 -5.10 8.08 -18.95
CA ILE A 569 -4.82 9.03 -20.05
C ILE A 569 -3.88 8.42 -21.09
N CYS A 570 -2.78 7.83 -20.62
CA CYS A 570 -1.77 7.22 -21.46
C CYS A 570 -1.64 5.73 -21.18
N ALA A 571 -1.38 4.92 -22.21
CA ALA A 571 -0.85 3.58 -22.03
C ALA A 571 0.63 3.64 -21.63
N ARG A 572 1.16 2.57 -21.03
CA ARG A 572 2.61 2.46 -20.79
C ARG A 572 3.36 2.58 -22.13
N PRO A 573 4.40 3.43 -22.25
CA PRO A 573 5.22 3.50 -23.45
C PRO A 573 5.87 2.15 -23.76
N CYS A 574 6.03 1.85 -25.05
CA CYS A 574 6.71 0.62 -25.47
C CYS A 574 8.21 0.69 -25.25
N LYS A 575 8.79 -0.38 -24.69
CA LYS A 575 10.24 -0.59 -24.76
C LYS A 575 10.62 -0.65 -26.24
N THR A 576 11.61 0.14 -26.67
CA THR A 576 12.26 -0.11 -27.95
C THR A 576 12.86 -1.51 -27.89
N GLU A 577 12.64 -2.33 -28.92
CA GLU A 577 13.33 -3.61 -29.05
C GLU A 577 14.80 -3.40 -28.72
N SER A 578 15.29 -4.13 -27.73
CA SER A 578 16.71 -4.24 -27.49
C SER A 578 17.33 -4.74 -28.80
N LEU A 579 18.05 -3.86 -29.50
CA LEU A 579 19.03 -4.30 -30.49
C LEU A 579 19.93 -5.30 -29.77
N GLN A 580 19.73 -6.58 -30.06
CA GLN A 580 20.74 -7.60 -29.82
C GLN A 580 22.03 -7.07 -30.44
N CYS A 581 22.98 -6.68 -29.60
CA CYS A 581 24.32 -6.39 -30.06
C CYS A 581 24.93 -7.70 -30.57
N TYR A 582 24.85 -7.93 -31.88
CA TYR A 582 25.79 -8.80 -32.57
C TYR A 582 27.07 -8.00 -32.85
N PRO A 583 28.26 -8.54 -32.51
CA PRO A 583 29.50 -7.79 -32.57
C PRO A 583 29.98 -7.74 -34.01
N ASN A 584 30.00 -6.54 -34.61
CA ASN A 584 31.01 -6.07 -35.55
C ASN A 584 30.48 -4.84 -36.29
N CYS A 585 30.95 -3.65 -35.93
CA CYS A 585 31.21 -2.59 -36.88
C CYS A 585 32.33 -1.71 -36.30
N ALA A 586 33.55 -1.94 -36.80
CA ALA A 586 34.65 -0.99 -36.72
C ALA A 586 34.40 0.17 -37.71
N ASP A 587 34.93 1.34 -37.34
CA ASP A 587 35.36 2.47 -38.18
C ASP A 587 34.61 2.77 -39.49
N THR A 588 34.06 3.97 -39.58
CA THR A 588 34.68 5.07 -40.37
C THR A 588 33.91 6.37 -40.14
N GLY A 589 34.65 7.44 -39.87
CA GLY A 589 34.09 8.75 -39.55
C GLY A 589 33.67 9.59 -40.76
N GLY A 590 33.15 10.79 -40.46
CA GLY A 590 32.90 11.82 -41.45
C GLY A 590 32.06 12.97 -40.92
N ALA A 591 32.70 14.13 -40.72
CA ALA A 591 32.14 15.38 -40.23
C ALA A 591 31.15 16.07 -41.19
N GLY A 592 30.30 16.95 -40.65
CA GLY A 592 29.56 17.94 -41.45
C GLY A 592 28.61 18.80 -40.63
N ALA A 593 29.08 19.97 -40.17
CA ALA A 593 28.26 21.04 -39.60
C ALA A 593 27.46 21.77 -40.70
N GLY A 594 26.28 22.27 -40.36
CA GLY A 594 25.49 23.16 -41.23
C GLY A 594 24.32 23.80 -40.50
N SER A 595 24.51 25.04 -40.06
CA SER A 595 23.49 25.95 -39.54
C SER A 595 22.64 26.54 -40.68
N GLY A 596 21.34 26.75 -40.43
CA GLY A 596 20.44 27.39 -41.40
C GLY A 596 19.05 27.62 -40.84
N SER A 597 18.85 28.79 -40.22
CA SER A 597 17.57 29.36 -39.82
C SER A 597 16.77 29.85 -41.03
N SER A 598 15.46 29.58 -41.07
CA SER A 598 14.48 30.49 -41.70
C SER A 598 13.06 30.20 -41.21
N GLU A 599 12.50 31.19 -40.52
CA GLU A 599 11.07 31.36 -40.23
C GLU A 599 10.24 31.37 -41.51
N MET A 600 9.03 30.81 -41.46
CA MET A 600 7.90 31.31 -42.26
C MET A 600 6.58 31.11 -41.51
N SER A 601 5.98 32.26 -41.21
CA SER A 601 4.66 32.53 -40.64
C SER A 601 3.47 32.03 -41.49
N GLY A 602 2.37 31.66 -40.83
CA GLY A 602 1.04 31.59 -41.46
C GLY A 602 -0.04 30.93 -40.60
N ALA A 603 -0.73 31.71 -39.77
CA ALA A 603 -1.91 31.29 -38.98
C ALA A 603 -3.14 30.97 -39.88
N PRO A 604 -4.20 30.31 -39.36
CA PRO A 604 -5.17 31.07 -38.54
C PRO A 604 -5.62 30.33 -37.27
N ALA A 605 -5.73 31.12 -36.20
CA ALA A 605 -6.40 30.78 -34.96
C ALA A 605 -7.83 30.28 -35.21
N ARG A 606 -8.16 29.11 -34.65
CA ARG A 606 -9.54 28.68 -34.42
C ARG A 606 -9.77 28.51 -32.93
N ALA A 607 -10.72 29.33 -32.46
CA ALA A 607 -11.38 29.37 -31.16
C ALA A 607 -11.24 28.13 -30.26
N PHE A 608 -10.33 28.21 -29.29
CA PHE A 608 -10.42 27.47 -28.02
C PHE A 608 -10.83 28.45 -26.94
N GLY A 609 -12.13 28.49 -26.66
CA GLY A 609 -12.71 29.31 -25.62
C GLY A 609 -13.98 28.65 -25.11
N ALA A 610 -13.83 27.46 -24.50
CA ALA A 610 -14.87 26.85 -23.67
C ALA A 610 -14.39 25.62 -22.87
N VAL A 611 -13.35 24.90 -23.30
CA VAL A 611 -12.94 23.64 -22.64
C VAL A 611 -11.73 23.82 -21.70
N ALA A 612 -10.86 24.80 -21.96
CA ALA A 612 -9.68 25.09 -21.12
C ALA A 612 -10.03 25.65 -19.73
N THR A 613 -11.25 26.16 -19.53
CA THR A 613 -11.67 26.75 -18.24
C THR A 613 -12.24 25.72 -17.26
N LEU A 614 -12.46 24.47 -17.69
CA LEU A 614 -12.98 23.40 -16.83
C LEU A 614 -11.89 22.44 -16.33
N LEU A 615 -10.67 22.46 -16.90
CA LEU A 615 -9.54 21.63 -16.45
C LEU A 615 -8.42 22.38 -15.73
N ALA A 616 -8.38 23.71 -15.80
CA ALA A 616 -7.51 24.51 -14.91
C ALA A 616 -7.92 24.40 -13.42
N ALA A 617 -9.03 23.73 -13.11
CA ALA A 617 -9.48 23.40 -11.76
C ALA A 617 -9.11 21.97 -11.31
N ALA A 618 -8.49 21.16 -12.18
CA ALA A 618 -8.15 19.76 -11.90
C ALA A 618 -6.63 19.46 -11.93
N LEU A 619 -5.79 20.44 -12.31
CA LEU A 619 -4.32 20.34 -12.28
C LEU A 619 -3.68 21.33 -11.27
N SER A 620 -4.49 21.81 -10.34
CA SER A 620 -4.05 22.46 -9.11
C SER A 620 -4.91 21.95 -7.95
N CYS A 621 -4.85 20.63 -7.75
CA CYS A 621 -5.15 19.93 -6.50
C CYS A 621 -4.11 18.83 -6.37
#